data_AF-A0A7C6D958-F1
#
_entry.id   AF-A0A7C6D958-F1
#
_cell.length_a   1.000
_cell.length_b   1.000
_cell.length_c   1.000
_cell.angle_alpha   90.00
_cell.angle_beta   90.00
_cell.angle_gamma   90.00
#
_symmetry.space_group_name_H-M   'P 1'
#
loop_
_entity.id
_entity.type
_entity.pdbx_description
1 polymer ?
#
loop_
_entity_poly.entity_id
_entity_poly.type
_entity_poly.pdbx_seq_one_letter_code
_entity_poly.pdbx_strand_id
1 'polypeptide(L)'
;MNIYRVYNRVKDKLRMLIKTALLIMLLIPFLSGCRIDEADYELTNYTGKSVDTFEKKIKTQLTKDSNGVYKIEGVLQLMAPKEAITSVTLLEGAKEYKVFGVVIGMEKAQAETRLKQLYGPEVNKTIETEKNSITNTYRDKESELYLSYDIDTGLVTEISYYNLSIESTQELTNAGELIALVGDIRVYYNEAMVYLKSAQEIYEAEYGKGIWDVDIFGDGGSFGEYIKDEVLKQIIQLKVIRDKAIELGISLTDEEKEDAAAYANEHYMGISDADRDRYLITRDLLERVYSDNILAEKVFETLTIDVDTNVPDVHAQQITVQHILVYSTELNEEGKRVLLPAQQRNSALDKINGLLERARSGEDFYTLAETNSEHEVIEYTFGRGEGPEEFSDTFEQAAFNLKTGEISGLITTDYGWHIIYCVTDFNKDATIRVKEAIIEERRTELFAEYYSRWFSEYDVVINSDAWDAISLGD
;
A
#
# COMPACT_ATOMS: atom_id res chain seq x y z
N MET A 1 -21.61 27.31 17.01
CA MET A 1 -20.74 27.93 15.99
C MET A 1 -19.24 27.58 16.15
N ASN A 2 -18.81 26.95 17.26
CA ASN A 2 -17.41 26.64 17.54
C ASN A 2 -16.95 25.22 17.07
N ILE A 3 -17.88 24.27 16.95
CA ILE A 3 -17.58 22.89 16.49
C ILE A 3 -17.22 22.86 14.99
N TYR A 4 -17.81 23.75 14.18
CA TYR A 4 -17.55 23.83 12.73
C TYR A 4 -16.14 24.37 12.39
N ARG A 5 -15.54 25.21 13.24
CA ARG A 5 -14.18 25.75 13.02
C ARG A 5 -13.11 24.77 13.47
N VAL A 6 -13.33 24.05 14.56
CA VAL A 6 -12.45 22.96 15.01
C VAL A 6 -12.51 21.79 14.03
N TYR A 7 -13.69 21.43 13.51
CA TYR A 7 -13.85 20.43 12.45
C TYR A 7 -13.09 20.81 11.17
N ASN A 8 -13.21 22.05 10.68
CA ASN A 8 -12.48 22.47 9.49
C ASN A 8 -10.96 22.56 9.69
N ARG A 9 -10.48 22.96 10.88
CA ARG A 9 -9.05 23.07 11.16
C ARG A 9 -8.38 21.71 11.40
N VAL A 10 -9.10 20.75 11.99
CA VAL A 10 -8.68 19.34 12.06
C VAL A 10 -8.77 18.72 10.66
N LYS A 11 -9.82 18.99 9.87
CA LYS A 11 -9.93 18.55 8.48
C LYS A 11 -8.81 19.09 7.59
N ASP A 12 -8.35 20.32 7.81
CA ASP A 12 -7.25 20.94 7.05
C ASP A 12 -5.87 20.44 7.53
N LYS A 13 -5.63 20.29 8.84
CA LYS A 13 -4.41 19.63 9.37
C LYS A 13 -4.34 18.15 9.00
N LEU A 14 -5.46 17.43 9.01
CA LEU A 14 -5.55 16.03 8.61
C LEU A 14 -5.43 15.90 7.08
N ARG A 15 -6.02 16.80 6.27
CA ARG A 15 -5.75 16.88 4.82
C ARG A 15 -4.29 17.20 4.51
N MET A 16 -3.63 18.04 5.31
CA MET A 16 -2.23 18.38 5.12
C MET A 16 -1.31 17.22 5.55
N LEU A 17 -1.56 16.61 6.72
CA LEU A 17 -0.86 15.41 7.21
C LEU A 17 -1.09 14.20 6.30
N ILE A 18 -2.28 14.02 5.73
CA ILE A 18 -2.55 12.94 4.77
C ILE A 18 -1.87 13.23 3.42
N LYS A 19 -1.80 14.50 2.99
CA LYS A 19 -1.05 14.89 1.78
C LYS A 19 0.47 14.73 1.90
N THR A 20 1.04 14.88 3.09
CA THR A 20 2.48 14.67 3.34
C THR A 20 2.82 13.26 3.81
N ALA A 21 1.91 12.54 4.48
CA ALA A 21 2.15 11.17 4.95
C ALA A 21 1.92 10.10 3.86
N LEU A 22 1.13 10.38 2.81
CA LEU A 22 0.93 9.42 1.70
C LEU A 22 2.14 9.27 0.77
N LEU A 23 3.18 10.11 0.92
CA LEU A 23 4.34 10.02 0.04
C LEU A 23 5.42 9.03 0.53
N ILE A 24 5.40 8.57 1.80
CA ILE A 24 6.57 7.87 2.39
C ILE A 24 6.27 6.63 3.27
N MET A 25 5.05 6.34 3.73
CA MET A 25 4.85 5.13 4.55
C MET A 25 4.11 4.04 3.80
N LEU A 26 4.76 2.90 3.57
CA LEU A 26 4.25 1.56 3.86
C LEU A 26 5.20 0.47 3.41
N LEU A 27 5.89 -0.24 4.33
CA LEU A 27 6.37 -1.62 4.13
C LEU A 27 7.04 -2.25 5.39
N ILE A 28 6.92 -3.61 5.50
CA ILE A 28 7.63 -4.63 6.35
C ILE A 28 6.77 -5.21 7.54
N PRO A 29 6.83 -6.51 8.02
CA PRO A 29 7.01 -7.89 7.44
C PRO A 29 6.18 -9.09 8.08
N PHE A 30 6.21 -10.35 7.52
CA PHE A 30 6.59 -11.68 8.17
C PHE A 30 6.03 -13.08 7.63
N LEU A 31 6.98 -13.99 7.26
CA LEU A 31 7.23 -15.49 7.39
C LEU A 31 6.23 -16.72 7.29
N SER A 32 6.60 -17.67 6.39
CA SER A 32 7.00 -19.14 6.49
C SER A 32 6.09 -20.38 6.81
N GLY A 33 6.23 -21.43 5.95
CA GLY A 33 6.30 -22.91 6.23
C GLY A 33 5.04 -23.77 5.96
N CYS A 34 5.00 -25.06 5.51
CA CYS A 34 5.96 -26.14 5.20
C CYS A 34 5.28 -27.32 4.38
N ARG A 35 6.07 -28.35 4.02
CA ARG A 35 5.98 -29.53 3.07
C ARG A 35 4.84 -30.60 3.13
N ILE A 36 4.70 -31.39 2.03
CA ILE A 36 4.13 -32.79 1.93
C ILE A 36 4.82 -33.68 0.84
N ASP A 37 4.87 -35.02 1.06
CA ASP A 37 5.48 -36.16 0.29
C ASP A 37 4.66 -36.83 -0.86
N GLU A 38 5.36 -37.50 -1.82
CA GLU A 38 5.13 -38.62 -2.82
C GLU A 38 3.71 -39.01 -3.36
N ALA A 39 3.43 -39.68 -4.51
CA ALA A 39 3.94 -39.82 -5.90
C ALA A 39 2.84 -40.56 -6.74
N ASP A 40 2.56 -40.21 -8.02
CA ASP A 40 1.76 -41.03 -8.99
C ASP A 40 1.98 -40.55 -10.46
N TYR A 41 2.16 -41.43 -11.45
CA TYR A 41 2.50 -41.05 -12.85
C TYR A 41 1.30 -40.88 -13.81
N GLU A 42 0.09 -40.62 -13.28
CA GLU A 42 -1.09 -40.24 -14.06
C GLU A 42 -1.14 -38.71 -14.19
N LEU A 43 -0.95 -38.19 -15.39
CA LEU A 43 -0.66 -36.77 -15.56
C LEU A 43 -1.89 -35.87 -15.44
N THR A 44 -3.09 -36.42 -15.62
CA THR A 44 -4.35 -35.68 -15.44
C THR A 44 -4.55 -35.23 -13.99
N ASN A 45 -3.96 -35.93 -13.01
CA ASN A 45 -4.03 -35.57 -11.58
C ASN A 45 -3.28 -34.29 -11.23
N TYR A 46 -2.43 -33.82 -12.15
CA TYR A 46 -1.63 -32.61 -11.98
C TYR A 46 -2.18 -31.42 -12.76
N THR A 47 -3.24 -31.63 -13.53
CA THR A 47 -3.92 -30.53 -14.20
C THR A 47 -4.54 -29.61 -13.15
N GLY A 48 -4.27 -28.30 -13.25
CA GLY A 48 -4.57 -27.31 -12.21
C GLY A 48 -3.60 -27.30 -11.03
N LYS A 49 -2.53 -28.10 -11.03
CA LYS A 49 -1.43 -28.05 -10.04
C LYS A 49 -0.21 -27.34 -10.62
N SER A 50 0.68 -26.85 -9.76
CA SER A 50 1.85 -26.12 -10.23
C SER A 50 2.91 -27.01 -10.88
N VAL A 51 3.71 -26.46 -11.79
CA VAL A 51 4.87 -27.17 -12.37
C VAL A 51 5.84 -27.61 -11.28
N ASP A 52 6.08 -26.78 -10.27
CA ASP A 52 6.87 -27.15 -9.09
C ASP A 52 6.29 -28.36 -8.35
N THR A 53 4.97 -28.42 -8.20
CA THR A 53 4.28 -29.55 -7.56
C THR A 53 4.45 -30.81 -8.41
N PHE A 54 4.35 -30.66 -9.72
CA PHE A 54 4.57 -31.72 -10.70
C PHE A 54 6.00 -32.25 -10.62
N GLU A 55 7.02 -31.40 -10.79
CA GLU A 55 8.45 -31.77 -10.76
C GLU A 55 8.84 -32.47 -9.44
N LYS A 56 8.34 -31.96 -8.31
CA LYS A 56 8.57 -32.56 -6.98
C LYS A 56 7.93 -33.95 -6.88
N LYS A 57 6.76 -34.15 -7.45
CA LYS A 57 6.00 -35.42 -7.35
C LYS A 57 6.48 -36.48 -8.33
N ILE A 58 6.89 -36.11 -9.54
CA ILE A 58 7.44 -37.04 -10.55
C ILE A 58 8.98 -37.16 -10.48
N LYS A 59 9.62 -36.50 -9.51
CA LYS A 59 11.06 -36.53 -9.23
C LYS A 59 11.94 -36.22 -10.46
N THR A 60 11.45 -35.34 -11.34
CA THR A 60 12.13 -34.99 -12.60
C THR A 60 11.96 -33.50 -12.85
N GLN A 61 13.04 -32.80 -13.18
CA GLN A 61 13.00 -31.38 -13.55
C GLN A 61 12.70 -31.22 -15.05
N LEU A 62 11.85 -30.24 -15.36
CA LEU A 62 11.50 -29.85 -16.71
C LEU A 62 12.42 -28.72 -17.16
N THR A 63 12.72 -28.70 -18.46
CA THR A 63 13.36 -27.54 -19.08
C THR A 63 12.28 -26.54 -19.47
N LYS A 64 12.38 -25.30 -19.00
CA LYS A 64 11.51 -24.20 -19.45
C LYS A 64 11.95 -23.79 -20.87
N ASP A 65 11.08 -24.00 -21.84
CA ASP A 65 11.35 -23.69 -23.26
C ASP A 65 10.93 -22.25 -23.61
N SER A 66 9.80 -21.80 -23.05
CA SER A 66 9.27 -20.43 -23.23
C SER A 66 8.31 -20.06 -22.08
N ASN A 67 7.68 -18.87 -22.13
CA ASN A 67 6.75 -18.42 -21.08
C ASN A 67 5.57 -19.40 -20.93
N GLY A 68 5.60 -20.17 -19.84
CA GLY A 68 4.58 -21.14 -19.53
C GLY A 68 4.72 -22.49 -20.22
N VAL A 69 5.79 -22.77 -20.97
CA VAL A 69 5.99 -24.08 -21.62
C VAL A 69 7.20 -24.79 -21.00
N TYR A 70 6.95 -26.00 -20.52
CA TYR A 70 7.92 -26.81 -19.79
C TYR A 70 8.02 -28.18 -20.46
N LYS A 71 9.23 -28.70 -20.69
CA LYS A 71 9.41 -29.94 -21.44
C LYS A 71 10.51 -30.85 -20.90
N ILE A 72 10.34 -32.14 -21.13
CA ILE A 72 11.42 -33.12 -21.20
C ILE A 72 11.53 -33.46 -22.69
N GLU A 73 12.65 -33.10 -23.31
CA GLU A 73 12.84 -33.21 -24.76
C GLU A 73 12.54 -34.64 -25.25
N GLY A 74 11.62 -34.77 -26.22
CA GLY A 74 11.19 -36.05 -26.78
C GLY A 74 10.32 -36.93 -25.87
N VAL A 75 9.99 -36.48 -24.66
CA VAL A 75 9.23 -37.26 -23.67
C VAL A 75 7.88 -36.60 -23.36
N LEU A 76 7.87 -35.39 -22.81
CA LEU A 76 6.61 -34.71 -22.48
C LEU A 76 6.75 -33.18 -22.54
N GLN A 77 5.62 -32.51 -22.77
CA GLN A 77 5.49 -31.06 -22.71
C GLN A 77 4.29 -30.69 -21.83
N LEU A 78 4.43 -29.65 -21.02
CA LEU A 78 3.36 -29.05 -20.22
C LEU A 78 3.19 -27.60 -20.64
N MET A 79 1.95 -27.14 -20.64
CA MET A 79 1.64 -25.72 -20.62
C MET A 79 1.13 -25.33 -19.23
N ALA A 80 1.79 -24.37 -18.61
CA ALA A 80 1.44 -23.74 -17.36
C ALA A 80 1.68 -22.22 -17.45
N PRO A 81 0.92 -21.50 -18.30
CA PRO A 81 1.11 -20.07 -18.57
C PRO A 81 0.89 -19.18 -17.33
N LYS A 82 0.20 -19.70 -16.31
CA LYS A 82 -0.06 -19.04 -15.02
C LYS A 82 0.30 -19.95 -13.85
N GLU A 83 1.45 -20.64 -13.98
CA GLU A 83 2.01 -21.57 -13.00
C GLU A 83 1.23 -22.86 -12.72
N ALA A 84 -0.08 -22.93 -13.00
CA ALA A 84 -0.88 -24.15 -12.98
C ALA A 84 -0.91 -24.85 -14.35
N ILE A 85 -0.74 -26.17 -14.38
CA ILE A 85 -0.73 -26.99 -15.60
C ILE A 85 -2.12 -27.01 -16.23
N THR A 86 -2.25 -26.43 -17.42
CA THR A 86 -3.50 -26.38 -18.19
C THR A 86 -3.51 -27.40 -19.33
N SER A 87 -2.33 -27.81 -19.80
CA SER A 87 -2.18 -28.79 -20.85
C SER A 87 -0.98 -29.70 -20.62
N VAL A 88 -1.13 -30.95 -21.05
CA VAL A 88 -0.12 -31.99 -21.00
C VAL A 88 -0.06 -32.70 -22.34
N THR A 89 1.14 -32.80 -22.90
CA THR A 89 1.44 -33.56 -24.13
C THR A 89 2.47 -34.64 -23.83
N LEU A 90 2.15 -35.89 -24.16
CA LEU A 90 3.04 -37.04 -24.13
C LEU A 90 3.54 -37.35 -25.55
N LEU A 91 4.86 -37.51 -25.69
CA LEU A 91 5.56 -37.82 -26.94
C LEU A 91 6.14 -39.25 -26.90
N GLU A 92 6.74 -39.73 -28.00
CA GLU A 92 7.22 -41.11 -28.15
C GLU A 92 8.10 -41.65 -26.99
N GLY A 93 8.85 -40.77 -26.31
CA GLY A 93 9.68 -41.12 -25.15
C GLY A 93 8.92 -41.36 -23.83
N ALA A 94 7.66 -40.96 -23.71
CA ALA A 94 6.86 -41.02 -22.48
C ALA A 94 6.19 -42.39 -22.23
N LYS A 95 6.97 -43.48 -22.28
CA LYS A 95 6.44 -44.85 -22.11
C LYS A 95 5.89 -45.16 -20.72
N GLU A 96 6.30 -44.39 -19.71
CA GLU A 96 5.94 -44.61 -18.30
C GLU A 96 4.77 -43.73 -17.84
N TYR A 97 4.41 -42.71 -18.61
CA TYR A 97 3.36 -41.74 -18.27
C TYR A 97 2.01 -42.12 -18.87
N LYS A 98 0.94 -41.68 -18.21
CA LYS A 98 -0.43 -41.96 -18.62
C LYS A 98 -1.26 -40.69 -18.64
N VAL A 99 -2.22 -40.68 -19.56
CA VAL A 99 -3.34 -39.73 -19.60
C VAL A 99 -4.62 -40.55 -19.67
N PHE A 100 -5.44 -40.51 -18.62
CA PHE A 100 -6.62 -41.34 -18.45
C PHE A 100 -6.35 -42.84 -18.67
N GLY A 101 -5.18 -43.30 -18.19
CA GLY A 101 -4.74 -44.68 -18.38
C GLY A 101 -4.36 -45.07 -19.82
N VAL A 102 -4.32 -44.14 -20.77
CA VAL A 102 -3.76 -44.33 -22.12
C VAL A 102 -2.26 -44.02 -22.09
N VAL A 103 -1.46 -44.83 -22.79
CA VAL A 103 0.01 -44.72 -22.83
C VAL A 103 0.51 -44.74 -24.27
N ILE A 104 1.70 -44.17 -24.47
CA ILE A 104 2.44 -44.28 -25.73
C ILE A 104 2.73 -45.74 -26.04
N GLY A 105 2.47 -46.16 -27.28
CA GLY A 105 2.57 -47.56 -27.73
C GLY A 105 1.35 -48.42 -27.42
N MET A 106 0.25 -47.85 -26.88
CA MET A 106 -1.01 -48.58 -26.74
C MET A 106 -1.64 -48.85 -28.11
N GLU A 107 -2.22 -50.05 -28.29
CA GLU A 107 -2.98 -50.40 -29.49
C GLU A 107 -4.21 -49.50 -29.66
N LYS A 108 -4.43 -48.99 -30.87
CA LYS A 108 -5.54 -48.08 -31.19
C LYS A 108 -6.88 -48.55 -30.66
N ALA A 109 -7.24 -49.81 -30.88
CA ALA A 109 -8.53 -50.34 -30.43
C ALA A 109 -8.71 -50.27 -28.90
N GLN A 110 -7.63 -50.45 -28.13
CA GLN A 110 -7.65 -50.37 -26.68
C GLN A 110 -7.77 -48.92 -26.19
N ALA A 111 -7.01 -48.02 -26.81
CA ALA A 111 -7.04 -46.60 -26.47
C ALA A 111 -8.39 -45.96 -26.82
N GLU A 112 -8.93 -46.23 -28.01
CA GLU A 112 -10.25 -45.73 -28.42
C GLU A 112 -11.37 -46.27 -27.52
N THR A 113 -11.31 -47.53 -27.10
CA THR A 113 -12.32 -48.10 -26.19
C THR A 113 -12.36 -47.35 -24.87
N ARG A 114 -11.19 -47.00 -24.31
CA ARG A 114 -11.09 -46.23 -23.06
C ARG A 114 -11.60 -44.81 -23.24
N LEU A 115 -11.15 -44.11 -24.27
CA LEU A 115 -11.57 -42.72 -24.50
C LEU A 115 -13.05 -42.61 -24.88
N LYS A 116 -13.61 -43.59 -25.60
CA LYS A 116 -15.06 -43.63 -25.90
C LYS A 116 -15.92 -43.79 -24.65
N GLN A 117 -15.41 -44.41 -23.59
CA GLN A 117 -16.11 -44.47 -22.30
C GLN A 117 -16.10 -43.12 -21.56
N LEU A 118 -15.06 -42.31 -21.77
CA LEU A 118 -14.89 -41.01 -21.11
C LEU A 118 -15.57 -39.87 -21.88
N TYR A 119 -15.32 -39.77 -23.17
CA TYR A 119 -15.72 -38.65 -24.03
C TYR A 119 -16.88 -38.97 -24.99
N GLY A 120 -17.21 -40.25 -25.18
CA GLY A 120 -18.03 -40.68 -26.32
C GLY A 120 -17.23 -40.76 -27.63
N PRO A 121 -17.89 -40.80 -28.80
CA PRO A 121 -17.20 -40.93 -30.10
C PRO A 121 -16.29 -39.71 -30.38
N GLU A 122 -15.25 -39.92 -31.16
CA GLU A 122 -14.36 -38.84 -31.61
C GLU A 122 -15.15 -37.77 -32.39
N VAL A 123 -14.84 -36.50 -32.13
CA VAL A 123 -15.53 -35.34 -32.74
C VAL A 123 -14.86 -34.88 -34.03
N ASN A 124 -13.57 -35.21 -34.20
CA ASN A 124 -12.81 -34.90 -35.41
C ASN A 124 -11.69 -35.92 -35.64
N LYS A 125 -11.23 -36.01 -36.89
CA LYS A 125 -10.12 -36.86 -37.30
C LYS A 125 -9.28 -36.15 -38.36
N THR A 126 -7.98 -36.02 -38.09
CA THR A 126 -7.01 -35.38 -38.98
C THR A 126 -5.96 -36.39 -39.42
N ILE A 127 -5.53 -36.34 -40.69
CA ILE A 127 -4.48 -37.21 -41.24
C ILE A 127 -3.26 -36.33 -41.54
N GLU A 128 -2.12 -36.66 -40.96
CA GLU A 128 -0.84 -35.97 -41.15
C GLU A 128 0.09 -36.87 -41.99
N THR A 129 0.01 -36.73 -43.32
CA THR A 129 0.75 -37.59 -44.27
C THR A 129 2.28 -37.50 -44.08
N GLU A 130 2.79 -36.35 -43.70
CA GLU A 130 4.23 -36.14 -43.48
C GLU A 130 4.77 -36.89 -42.25
N LYS A 131 3.90 -37.16 -41.26
CA LYS A 131 4.24 -37.88 -40.02
C LYS A 131 3.76 -39.33 -40.02
N ASN A 132 3.18 -39.81 -41.12
CA ASN A 132 2.50 -41.11 -41.20
C ASN A 132 1.49 -41.34 -40.06
N SER A 133 0.76 -40.29 -39.66
CA SER A 133 -0.04 -40.30 -38.43
C SER A 133 -1.50 -39.91 -38.68
N ILE A 134 -2.39 -40.44 -37.83
CA ILE A 134 -3.79 -40.05 -37.72
C ILE A 134 -4.04 -39.56 -36.31
N THR A 135 -4.65 -38.38 -36.18
CA THR A 135 -5.01 -37.76 -34.91
C THR A 135 -6.53 -37.74 -34.76
N ASN A 136 -7.05 -38.43 -33.75
CA ASN A 136 -8.45 -38.37 -33.35
C ASN A 136 -8.61 -37.33 -32.24
N THR A 137 -9.64 -36.48 -32.34
CA THR A 137 -9.99 -35.49 -31.31
C THR A 137 -11.21 -35.94 -30.52
N TYR A 138 -11.12 -35.85 -29.19
CA TYR A 138 -12.19 -36.11 -28.24
C TYR A 138 -12.42 -34.84 -27.41
N ARG A 139 -13.68 -34.49 -27.16
CA ARG A 139 -14.00 -33.23 -26.47
C ARG A 139 -15.27 -33.36 -25.65
N ASP A 140 -15.23 -32.82 -24.43
CA ASP A 140 -16.40 -32.59 -23.60
C ASP A 140 -16.48 -31.11 -23.18
N LYS A 141 -17.27 -30.80 -22.14
CA LYS A 141 -17.44 -29.43 -21.64
C LYS A 141 -16.24 -28.90 -20.88
N GLU A 142 -15.42 -29.79 -20.33
CA GLU A 142 -14.37 -29.48 -19.35
C GLU A 142 -12.97 -29.79 -19.89
N SER A 143 -12.85 -30.44 -21.05
CA SER A 143 -11.57 -30.83 -21.62
C SER A 143 -11.61 -31.17 -23.11
N GLU A 144 -10.45 -31.11 -23.75
CA GLU A 144 -10.20 -31.55 -25.12
C GLU A 144 -8.94 -32.41 -25.18
N LEU A 145 -8.99 -33.53 -25.89
CA LEU A 145 -7.91 -34.51 -25.99
C LEU A 145 -7.67 -34.90 -27.46
N TYR A 146 -6.41 -34.89 -27.86
CA TYR A 146 -5.92 -35.32 -29.16
C TYR A 146 -5.11 -36.59 -28.99
N LEU A 147 -5.47 -37.64 -29.73
CA LEU A 147 -4.79 -38.92 -29.69
C LEU A 147 -4.29 -39.29 -31.08
N SER A 148 -2.97 -39.36 -31.24
CA SER A 148 -2.29 -39.63 -32.50
C SER A 148 -1.79 -41.07 -32.56
N TYR A 149 -1.89 -41.69 -33.74
CA TYR A 149 -1.42 -43.05 -33.99
C TYR A 149 -0.67 -43.14 -35.31
N ASP A 150 0.35 -43.99 -35.36
CA ASP A 150 1.01 -44.35 -36.61
C ASP A 150 0.07 -45.22 -37.49
N ILE A 151 0.01 -44.89 -38.78
CA ILE A 151 -0.95 -45.48 -39.73
C ILE A 151 -0.66 -46.97 -39.98
N ASP A 152 0.61 -47.37 -40.00
CA ASP A 152 1.02 -48.72 -40.37
C ASP A 152 0.94 -49.68 -39.19
N THR A 153 1.31 -49.22 -37.99
CA THR A 153 1.39 -50.04 -36.78
C THR A 153 0.13 -49.97 -35.93
N GLY A 154 -0.66 -48.89 -36.04
CA GLY A 154 -1.84 -48.68 -35.21
C GLY A 154 -1.54 -48.39 -33.74
N LEU A 155 -0.29 -48.02 -33.42
CA LEU A 155 0.16 -47.72 -32.06
C LEU A 155 0.04 -46.22 -31.77
N VAL A 156 -0.34 -45.87 -30.54
CA VAL A 156 -0.36 -44.48 -30.05
C VAL A 156 1.04 -43.89 -30.07
N THR A 157 1.20 -42.75 -30.74
CA THR A 157 2.48 -42.02 -30.89
C THR A 157 2.51 -40.69 -30.13
N GLU A 158 1.35 -40.07 -29.90
CA GLU A 158 1.23 -38.81 -29.15
C GLU A 158 -0.13 -38.72 -28.43
N ILE A 159 -0.14 -38.11 -27.25
CA ILE A 159 -1.36 -37.79 -26.50
C ILE A 159 -1.28 -36.34 -26.03
N SER A 160 -2.18 -35.47 -26.46
CA SER A 160 -2.27 -34.07 -26.00
C SER A 160 -3.60 -33.81 -25.32
N TYR A 161 -3.59 -33.41 -24.05
CA TYR A 161 -4.76 -33.15 -23.22
C TYR A 161 -4.79 -31.69 -22.76
N TYR A 162 -5.96 -31.07 -22.85
CA TYR A 162 -6.25 -29.70 -22.50
C TYR A 162 -7.45 -29.66 -21.54
N ASN A 163 -7.32 -28.97 -20.41
CA ASN A 163 -8.44 -28.76 -19.49
C ASN A 163 -9.08 -27.39 -19.73
N LEU A 164 -10.35 -27.43 -20.15
CA LEU A 164 -11.21 -26.29 -20.47
C LEU A 164 -12.04 -25.81 -19.27
N SER A 165 -12.14 -26.57 -18.17
CA SER A 165 -12.82 -26.13 -16.93
C SER A 165 -12.00 -25.09 -16.15
N ILE A 166 -10.67 -25.10 -16.30
CA ILE A 166 -9.78 -24.05 -15.78
C ILE A 166 -9.96 -22.72 -16.55
N GLU A 167 -10.54 -22.75 -17.76
CA GLU A 167 -10.92 -21.54 -18.51
C GLU A 167 -12.33 -21.01 -18.19
N SER A 168 -13.16 -21.70 -17.38
CA SER A 168 -14.62 -21.44 -17.36
C SER A 168 -15.31 -21.27 -15.99
N THR A 169 -14.60 -20.97 -14.90
CA THR A 169 -15.25 -20.55 -13.63
C THR A 169 -14.86 -19.13 -13.17
N GLN A 170 -15.66 -18.19 -13.69
CA GLN A 170 -16.15 -16.91 -13.13
C GLN A 170 -15.21 -15.71 -12.83
N GLU A 171 -15.57 -14.61 -13.52
CA GLU A 171 -15.30 -13.18 -13.31
C GLU A 171 -13.89 -12.64 -13.61
N LEU A 172 -13.78 -12.12 -14.85
CA LEU A 172 -12.91 -11.02 -15.32
C LEU A 172 -11.49 -11.02 -14.74
N THR A 173 -10.53 -11.70 -15.39
CA THR A 173 -9.13 -11.30 -15.24
C THR A 173 -8.90 -10.03 -16.06
N ASN A 174 -9.41 -8.91 -15.55
CA ASN A 174 -9.12 -7.55 -16.03
C ASN A 174 -7.63 -7.20 -15.81
N ALA A 175 -6.80 -8.10 -15.30
CA ALA A 175 -5.37 -7.89 -15.06
C ALA A 175 -4.56 -7.33 -16.26
N GLY A 176 -4.97 -7.57 -17.51
CA GLY A 176 -4.39 -6.95 -18.70
C GLY A 176 -5.20 -5.75 -19.25
N GLU A 177 -6.30 -5.40 -18.60
CA GLU A 177 -7.13 -4.24 -18.91
C GLU A 177 -6.36 -2.96 -18.59
N LEU A 178 -6.44 -2.02 -19.53
CA LEU A 178 -5.82 -0.71 -19.39
C LEU A 178 -6.69 0.15 -18.48
N ILE A 179 -6.11 0.61 -17.37
CA ILE A 179 -6.74 1.51 -16.40
C ILE A 179 -6.45 2.97 -16.76
N ALA A 180 -5.21 3.28 -17.09
CA ALA A 180 -4.84 4.63 -17.47
C ALA A 180 -3.71 4.64 -18.50
N LEU A 181 -3.67 5.72 -19.26
CA LEU A 181 -2.58 6.09 -20.13
C LEU A 181 -2.05 7.45 -19.66
N VAL A 182 -0.75 7.52 -19.36
CA VAL A 182 -0.04 8.74 -18.93
C VAL A 182 1.00 9.04 -20.00
N GLY A 183 0.68 9.94 -20.93
CA GLY A 183 1.43 10.08 -22.18
C GLY A 183 1.40 8.78 -23.00
N ASP A 184 2.55 8.12 -23.16
CA ASP A 184 2.65 6.79 -23.81
C ASP A 184 2.74 5.62 -22.82
N ILE A 185 2.73 5.92 -21.51
CA ILE A 185 2.92 4.94 -20.44
C ILE A 185 1.58 4.32 -20.06
N ARG A 186 1.51 2.99 -20.13
CA ARG A 186 0.30 2.21 -19.83
C ARG A 186 0.29 1.76 -18.38
N VAL A 187 -0.81 2.03 -17.68
CA VAL A 187 -1.12 1.52 -16.33
C VAL A 187 -2.19 0.46 -16.48
N TYR A 188 -1.87 -0.76 -16.04
CA TYR A 188 -2.78 -1.90 -16.12
C TYR A 188 -3.45 -2.18 -14.78
N TYR A 189 -4.59 -2.86 -14.82
CA TYR A 189 -5.36 -3.23 -13.64
C TYR A 189 -4.54 -3.99 -12.60
N ASN A 190 -3.71 -4.94 -13.01
CA ASN A 190 -2.89 -5.72 -12.07
C ASN A 190 -1.94 -4.85 -11.25
N GLU A 191 -1.34 -3.83 -11.87
CA GLU A 191 -0.51 -2.85 -11.18
C GLU A 191 -1.34 -2.05 -10.18
N ALA A 192 -2.49 -1.51 -10.59
CA ALA A 192 -3.35 -0.75 -9.68
C ALA A 192 -3.85 -1.58 -8.50
N MET A 193 -4.14 -2.87 -8.73
CA MET A 193 -4.55 -3.79 -7.67
C MET A 193 -3.46 -4.07 -6.64
N VAL A 194 -2.17 -3.98 -7.00
CA VAL A 194 -1.08 -4.06 -6.00
C VAL A 194 -1.25 -2.94 -4.96
N TYR A 195 -1.37 -1.70 -5.41
CA TYR A 195 -1.53 -0.54 -4.51
C TYR A 195 -2.84 -0.60 -3.72
N LEU A 196 -3.94 -0.94 -4.39
CA LEU A 196 -5.25 -1.02 -3.74
C LEU A 196 -5.33 -2.14 -2.70
N LYS A 197 -4.72 -3.30 -2.95
CA LYS A 197 -4.71 -4.40 -1.97
C LYS A 197 -3.79 -4.11 -0.79
N SER A 198 -2.64 -3.49 -1.03
CA SER A 198 -1.81 -3.00 0.08
C SER A 198 -2.61 -2.01 0.94
N ALA A 199 -3.21 -0.98 0.34
CA ALA A 199 -4.08 -0.02 1.04
C ALA A 199 -5.20 -0.72 1.81
N GLN A 200 -5.84 -1.72 1.20
CA GLN A 200 -6.92 -2.46 1.81
C GLN A 200 -6.48 -3.18 3.09
N GLU A 201 -5.38 -3.92 3.04
CA GLU A 201 -4.86 -4.67 4.20
C GLU A 201 -4.59 -3.76 5.40
N ILE A 202 -4.05 -2.56 5.18
CA ILE A 202 -3.66 -1.64 6.24
C ILE A 202 -4.88 -1.03 6.93
N TYR A 203 -5.81 -0.49 6.14
CA TYR A 203 -6.99 0.15 6.71
C TYR A 203 -7.95 -0.88 7.30
N GLU A 204 -8.05 -2.08 6.74
CA GLU A 204 -8.84 -3.15 7.36
C GLU A 204 -8.21 -3.67 8.66
N ALA A 205 -6.88 -3.69 8.77
CA ALA A 205 -6.21 -4.09 10.01
C ALA A 205 -6.50 -3.13 11.17
N GLU A 206 -6.63 -1.83 10.89
CA GLU A 206 -6.86 -0.81 11.93
C GLU A 206 -8.35 -0.51 12.17
N TYR A 207 -9.16 -0.45 11.11
CA TYR A 207 -10.55 0.03 11.17
C TYR A 207 -11.60 -1.02 10.79
N GLY A 208 -11.19 -2.18 10.28
CA GLY A 208 -12.07 -3.26 9.84
C GLY A 208 -12.72 -3.01 8.46
N LYS A 209 -13.35 -4.06 7.92
CA LYS A 209 -13.89 -4.09 6.55
C LYS A 209 -14.97 -3.06 6.23
N GLY A 210 -15.68 -2.59 7.24
CA GLY A 210 -16.75 -1.60 7.06
C GLY A 210 -16.25 -0.21 6.70
N ILE A 211 -14.93 0.04 6.76
CA ILE A 211 -14.34 1.36 6.54
C ILE A 211 -14.63 1.90 5.12
N TRP A 212 -14.70 1.03 4.12
CA TRP A 212 -14.80 1.40 2.71
C TRP A 212 -16.09 2.14 2.35
N ASP A 213 -17.18 1.88 3.07
CA ASP A 213 -18.49 2.48 2.81
C ASP A 213 -18.71 3.77 3.63
N VAL A 214 -17.75 4.17 4.48
CA VAL A 214 -17.93 5.31 5.39
C VAL A 214 -17.65 6.63 4.67
N ASP A 215 -18.59 7.56 4.74
CA ASP A 215 -18.35 8.97 4.41
C ASP A 215 -17.68 9.69 5.60
N ILE A 216 -16.35 9.65 5.63
CA ILE A 216 -15.54 10.28 6.68
C ILE A 216 -15.54 11.81 6.56
N PHE A 217 -15.73 12.34 5.34
CA PHE A 217 -15.54 13.75 5.03
C PHE A 217 -16.82 14.58 5.01
N GLY A 218 -17.98 13.92 5.07
CA GLY A 218 -19.32 14.50 5.03
C GLY A 218 -19.68 15.13 3.69
N ASP A 219 -19.01 14.72 2.61
CA ASP A 219 -19.21 15.25 1.25
C ASP A 219 -19.96 14.29 0.31
N GLY A 220 -20.40 13.15 0.84
CA GLY A 220 -21.20 12.15 0.13
C GLY A 220 -20.38 11.11 -0.63
N GLY A 221 -19.05 11.18 -0.61
CA GLY A 221 -18.16 10.15 -1.16
C GLY A 221 -17.78 9.10 -0.10
N SER A 222 -17.57 7.86 -0.52
CA SER A 222 -17.12 6.80 0.38
C SER A 222 -15.60 6.88 0.62
N PHE A 223 -15.11 6.35 1.74
CA PHE A 223 -13.67 6.26 1.97
C PHE A 223 -12.99 5.36 0.93
N GLY A 224 -13.67 4.33 0.43
CA GLY A 224 -13.18 3.50 -0.66
C GLY A 224 -12.97 4.27 -1.96
N GLU A 225 -13.90 5.15 -2.33
CA GLU A 225 -13.76 6.05 -3.49
C GLU A 225 -12.57 7.00 -3.30
N TYR A 226 -12.42 7.57 -2.10
CA TYR A 226 -11.29 8.42 -1.77
C TYR A 226 -9.94 7.69 -1.95
N ILE A 227 -9.80 6.49 -1.38
CA ILE A 227 -8.56 5.71 -1.49
C ILE A 227 -8.27 5.30 -2.93
N LYS A 228 -9.29 4.93 -3.71
CA LYS A 228 -9.12 4.71 -5.15
C LYS A 228 -8.52 5.95 -5.82
N ASP A 229 -9.15 7.10 -5.67
CA ASP A 229 -8.66 8.34 -6.30
C ASP A 229 -7.23 8.69 -5.91
N GLU A 230 -6.85 8.52 -4.65
CA GLU A 230 -5.48 8.77 -4.18
C GLU A 230 -4.48 7.76 -4.76
N VAL A 231 -4.82 6.47 -4.82
CA VAL A 231 -3.97 5.44 -5.43
C VAL A 231 -3.76 5.71 -6.92
N LEU A 232 -4.80 6.08 -7.66
CA LEU A 232 -4.65 6.37 -9.08
C LEU A 232 -3.75 7.60 -9.31
N LYS A 233 -3.92 8.66 -8.51
CA LYS A 233 -3.04 9.84 -8.54
C LYS A 233 -1.60 9.48 -8.23
N GLN A 234 -1.37 8.62 -7.24
CA GLN A 234 -0.03 8.14 -6.88
C GLN A 234 0.62 7.39 -8.05
N ILE A 235 -0.10 6.45 -8.68
CA ILE A 235 0.44 5.71 -9.83
C ILE A 235 0.79 6.65 -10.97
N ILE A 236 -0.09 7.60 -11.31
CA ILE A 236 0.17 8.60 -12.35
C ILE A 236 1.42 9.42 -12.02
N GLN A 237 1.54 9.88 -10.77
CA GLN A 237 2.71 10.62 -10.30
C GLN A 237 3.99 9.82 -10.46
N LEU A 238 3.99 8.54 -10.05
CA LEU A 238 5.14 7.65 -10.21
C LEU A 238 5.53 7.47 -11.69
N LYS A 239 4.55 7.36 -12.60
CA LYS A 239 4.84 7.25 -14.05
C LYS A 239 5.51 8.50 -14.61
N VAL A 240 5.03 9.68 -14.24
CA VAL A 240 5.64 10.95 -14.63
C VAL A 240 7.05 11.08 -14.05
N ILE A 241 7.24 10.80 -12.76
CA ILE A 241 8.55 10.91 -12.11
C ILE A 241 9.55 9.95 -12.75
N ARG A 242 9.16 8.69 -12.99
CA ARG A 242 9.99 7.68 -13.63
C ARG A 242 10.45 8.12 -15.02
N ASP A 243 9.55 8.64 -15.83
CA ASP A 243 9.87 9.11 -17.18
C ASP A 243 10.84 10.30 -17.15
N LYS A 244 10.61 11.26 -16.25
CA LYS A 244 11.53 12.38 -16.04
C LYS A 244 12.86 11.98 -15.43
N ALA A 245 12.91 10.96 -14.59
CA ALA A 245 14.16 10.42 -14.08
C ALA A 245 15.06 9.95 -15.23
N ILE A 246 14.49 9.27 -16.24
CA ILE A 246 15.21 8.83 -17.44
C ILE A 246 15.75 10.03 -18.22
N GLU A 247 14.94 11.06 -18.44
CA GLU A 247 15.36 12.30 -19.12
C GLU A 247 16.50 13.03 -18.38
N LEU A 248 16.44 13.04 -17.05
CA LEU A 248 17.43 13.67 -16.17
C LEU A 248 18.69 12.80 -15.95
N GLY A 249 18.68 11.56 -16.43
CA GLY A 249 19.78 10.61 -16.21
C GLY A 249 19.88 10.10 -14.76
N ILE A 250 18.79 10.17 -14.00
CA ILE A 250 18.69 9.62 -12.65
C ILE A 250 18.24 8.16 -12.76
N SER A 251 19.06 7.23 -12.28
CA SER A 251 18.76 5.80 -12.30
C SER A 251 19.10 5.13 -10.96
N LEU A 252 18.45 4.00 -10.70
CA LEU A 252 18.78 3.18 -9.54
C LEU A 252 20.20 2.60 -9.63
N THR A 253 20.91 2.59 -8.50
CA THR A 253 22.14 1.81 -8.32
C THR A 253 21.82 0.32 -8.26
N ASP A 254 22.82 -0.53 -8.32
CA ASP A 254 22.60 -1.97 -8.20
C ASP A 254 22.14 -2.37 -6.79
N GLU A 255 22.61 -1.67 -5.75
CA GLU A 255 22.13 -1.83 -4.36
C GLU A 255 20.65 -1.47 -4.23
N GLU A 256 20.21 -0.33 -4.78
CA GLU A 256 18.80 0.09 -4.73
C GLU A 256 17.88 -0.86 -5.51
N LYS A 257 18.37 -1.49 -6.59
CA LYS A 257 17.62 -2.53 -7.32
C LYS A 257 17.52 -3.83 -6.51
N GLU A 258 18.60 -4.22 -5.82
CA GLU A 258 18.58 -5.37 -4.92
C GLU A 258 17.59 -5.15 -3.78
N ASP A 259 17.53 -3.94 -3.22
CA ASP A 259 16.52 -3.56 -2.22
C ASP A 259 15.09 -3.68 -2.79
N ALA A 260 14.86 -3.13 -4.00
CA ALA A 260 13.55 -3.26 -4.68
C ALA A 260 13.12 -4.73 -4.85
N ALA A 261 14.05 -5.58 -5.28
CA ALA A 261 13.80 -7.02 -5.47
C ALA A 261 13.56 -7.74 -4.14
N ALA A 262 14.27 -7.37 -3.08
CA ALA A 262 14.09 -7.92 -1.74
C ALA A 262 12.69 -7.58 -1.20
N TYR A 263 12.28 -6.32 -1.28
CA TYR A 263 10.94 -5.90 -0.86
C TYR A 263 9.83 -6.54 -1.70
N ALA A 264 10.02 -6.62 -3.03
CA ALA A 264 9.09 -7.28 -3.93
C ALA A 264 8.90 -8.77 -3.57
N ASN A 265 10.00 -9.48 -3.26
CA ASN A 265 9.94 -10.87 -2.83
C ASN A 265 9.20 -11.02 -1.50
N GLU A 266 9.47 -10.14 -0.53
CA GLU A 266 8.82 -10.18 0.77
C GLU A 266 7.30 -9.95 0.64
N HIS A 267 6.90 -8.92 -0.10
CA HIS A 267 5.49 -8.62 -0.36
C HIS A 267 4.84 -9.78 -1.13
N TYR A 268 5.49 -10.32 -2.17
CA TYR A 268 4.98 -11.48 -2.91
C TYR A 268 4.69 -12.69 -2.00
N MET A 269 5.54 -12.93 -1.01
CA MET A 269 5.36 -14.01 -0.05
C MET A 269 4.23 -13.74 0.96
N GLY A 270 3.91 -12.46 1.22
CA GLY A 270 2.80 -12.04 2.08
C GLY A 270 1.43 -12.15 1.41
N ILE A 271 1.36 -12.03 0.08
CA ILE A 271 0.09 -12.07 -0.66
C ILE A 271 -0.43 -13.51 -0.76
N SER A 272 -1.72 -13.68 -0.48
CA SER A 272 -2.42 -14.96 -0.61
C SER A 272 -2.33 -15.50 -2.05
N ASP A 273 -2.28 -16.83 -2.22
CA ASP A 273 -2.28 -17.43 -3.57
C ASP A 273 -3.52 -16.99 -4.36
N ALA A 274 -4.67 -16.88 -3.70
CA ALA A 274 -5.92 -16.45 -4.33
C ALA A 274 -5.85 -15.02 -4.87
N ASP A 275 -5.26 -14.08 -4.13
CA ASP A 275 -5.10 -12.69 -4.59
C ASP A 275 -4.01 -12.57 -5.68
N ARG A 276 -2.91 -13.33 -5.56
CA ARG A 276 -1.89 -13.39 -6.61
C ARG A 276 -2.49 -13.88 -7.93
N ASP A 277 -3.30 -14.94 -7.89
CA ASP A 277 -3.95 -15.51 -9.06
C ASP A 277 -5.05 -14.60 -9.61
N ARG A 278 -5.89 -14.03 -8.73
CA ARG A 278 -7.01 -13.15 -9.12
C ARG A 278 -6.52 -11.89 -9.82
N TYR A 279 -5.45 -11.28 -9.30
CA TYR A 279 -4.93 -10.01 -9.82
C TYR A 279 -3.71 -10.16 -10.73
N LEU A 280 -3.24 -11.39 -10.99
CA LEU A 280 -2.01 -11.69 -11.73
C LEU A 280 -0.80 -10.90 -11.20
N ILE A 281 -0.65 -10.86 -9.88
CA ILE A 281 0.49 -10.23 -9.23
C ILE A 281 1.69 -11.15 -9.39
N THR A 282 2.74 -10.64 -10.02
CA THR A 282 4.00 -11.37 -10.25
C THR A 282 5.15 -10.69 -9.53
N ARG A 283 6.24 -11.44 -9.30
CA ARG A 283 7.49 -10.88 -8.75
C ARG A 283 8.01 -9.72 -9.60
N ASP A 284 8.03 -9.88 -10.92
CA ASP A 284 8.47 -8.84 -11.86
C ASP A 284 7.56 -7.60 -11.84
N LEU A 285 6.25 -7.77 -11.59
CA LEU A 285 5.35 -6.63 -11.41
C LEU A 285 5.68 -5.88 -10.12
N LEU A 286 5.81 -6.60 -9.00
CA LEU A 286 6.16 -6.01 -7.72
C LEU A 286 7.53 -5.32 -7.83
N GLU A 287 8.56 -5.99 -8.34
CA GLU A 287 9.91 -5.40 -8.49
C GLU A 287 9.88 -4.07 -9.26
N ARG A 288 9.05 -3.97 -10.32
CA ARG A 288 8.83 -2.71 -11.03
C ARG A 288 8.13 -1.66 -10.17
N VAL A 289 7.07 -2.03 -9.44
CA VAL A 289 6.38 -1.14 -8.50
C VAL A 289 7.36 -0.59 -7.45
N TYR A 290 8.15 -1.46 -6.83
CA TYR A 290 9.16 -1.08 -5.85
C TYR A 290 10.26 -0.21 -6.44
N SER A 291 10.76 -0.57 -7.63
CA SER A 291 11.76 0.23 -8.34
C SER A 291 11.24 1.62 -8.67
N ASP A 292 9.99 1.74 -9.13
CA ASP A 292 9.37 3.04 -9.43
C ASP A 292 9.25 3.92 -8.16
N ASN A 293 8.92 3.33 -7.00
CA ASN A 293 8.86 4.04 -5.72
C ASN A 293 10.24 4.51 -5.23
N ILE A 294 11.24 3.61 -5.21
CA ILE A 294 12.61 3.97 -4.79
C ILE A 294 13.19 5.02 -5.74
N LEU A 295 12.91 4.90 -7.04
CA LEU A 295 13.34 5.90 -8.03
C LEU A 295 12.69 7.26 -7.76
N ALA A 296 11.41 7.29 -7.39
CA ALA A 296 10.74 8.54 -7.07
C ALA A 296 11.33 9.22 -5.83
N GLU A 297 11.61 8.46 -4.76
CA GLU A 297 12.33 8.95 -3.59
C GLU A 297 13.71 9.49 -3.97
N LYS A 298 14.48 8.75 -4.78
CA LYS A 298 15.79 9.18 -5.26
C LYS A 298 15.73 10.48 -6.06
N VAL A 299 14.73 10.64 -6.93
CA VAL A 299 14.53 11.87 -7.71
C VAL A 299 14.17 13.02 -6.78
N PHE A 300 13.32 12.81 -5.78
CA PHE A 300 13.02 13.79 -4.74
C PHE A 300 14.28 14.23 -4.01
N GLU A 301 15.06 13.29 -3.48
CA GLU A 301 16.32 13.55 -2.78
C GLU A 301 17.30 14.34 -3.67
N THR A 302 17.53 13.86 -4.89
CA THR A 302 18.49 14.44 -5.82
C THR A 302 18.15 15.89 -6.20
N LEU A 303 16.87 16.19 -6.41
CA LEU A 303 16.44 17.52 -6.87
C LEU A 303 16.22 18.53 -5.74
N THR A 304 16.11 18.05 -4.51
CA THR A 304 15.84 18.90 -3.34
C THR A 304 17.03 19.02 -2.40
N ILE A 305 18.15 18.33 -2.66
CA ILE A 305 19.35 18.34 -1.81
C ILE A 305 19.93 19.75 -1.58
N ASP A 306 19.80 20.63 -2.57
CA ASP A 306 20.33 22.00 -2.55
C ASP A 306 19.30 23.04 -2.05
N VAL A 307 18.19 22.61 -1.43
CA VAL A 307 17.21 23.52 -0.83
C VAL A 307 17.88 24.43 0.21
N ASP A 308 17.32 25.62 0.42
CA ASP A 308 17.79 26.49 1.51
C ASP A 308 17.57 25.82 2.87
N THR A 309 18.66 25.40 3.51
CA THR A 309 18.68 24.81 4.84
C THR A 309 18.85 25.85 5.96
N ASN A 310 19.01 27.13 5.61
CA ASN A 310 19.12 28.18 6.59
C ASN A 310 17.74 28.53 7.16
N VAL A 311 17.49 28.08 8.39
CA VAL A 311 16.29 28.43 9.16
C VAL A 311 16.67 29.32 10.34
N PRO A 312 16.38 30.63 10.28
CA PRO A 312 16.65 31.56 11.37
C PRO A 312 15.93 31.15 12.66
N ASP A 313 16.60 31.31 13.81
CA ASP A 313 16.03 30.96 15.12
C ASP A 313 14.70 31.66 15.40
N VAL A 314 14.49 32.89 14.92
CA VAL A 314 13.22 33.61 15.11
C VAL A 314 12.00 32.86 14.55
N HIS A 315 12.19 31.98 13.57
CA HIS A 315 11.13 31.17 12.96
C HIS A 315 10.98 29.78 13.58
N ALA A 316 12.00 29.28 14.28
CA ALA A 316 12.00 27.91 14.79
C ALA A 316 12.15 27.81 16.32
N GLN A 317 12.53 28.90 17.00
CA GLN A 317 12.80 28.92 18.43
C GLN A 317 11.56 28.49 19.21
N GLN A 318 11.76 27.45 20.01
CA GLN A 318 10.74 26.92 20.91
C GLN A 318 11.06 27.31 22.35
N ILE A 319 10.07 27.84 23.07
CA ILE A 319 10.13 28.05 24.52
C ILE A 319 9.40 26.91 25.22
N THR A 320 9.88 26.47 26.38
CA THR A 320 9.12 25.57 27.26
C THR A 320 8.75 26.31 28.53
N VAL A 321 7.45 26.36 28.83
CA VAL A 321 6.91 27.02 30.02
C VAL A 321 5.96 26.09 30.76
N GLN A 322 5.95 26.26 32.08
CA GLN A 322 4.90 25.74 32.94
C GLN A 322 3.94 26.86 33.32
N HIS A 323 2.69 26.53 33.62
CA HIS A 323 1.76 27.53 34.13
C HIS A 323 0.79 26.97 35.17
N ILE A 324 0.27 27.90 35.97
CA ILE A 324 -0.85 27.68 36.88
C ILE A 324 -2.00 28.52 36.36
N LEU A 325 -3.16 27.91 36.10
CA LEU A 325 -4.40 28.63 35.80
C LEU A 325 -5.34 28.56 37.01
N VAL A 326 -5.89 29.71 37.41
CA VAL A 326 -7.07 29.78 38.27
C VAL A 326 -8.15 30.55 37.52
N TYR A 327 -9.30 29.92 37.30
CA TYR A 327 -10.37 30.49 36.51
C TYR A 327 -11.01 31.70 37.19
N SER A 328 -11.30 32.73 36.37
CA SER A 328 -12.18 33.84 36.74
C SER A 328 -13.58 33.67 36.14
N THR A 329 -13.80 32.55 35.46
CA THR A 329 -14.99 32.21 34.67
C THR A 329 -15.43 30.76 34.91
N GLU A 330 -16.70 30.47 34.67
CA GLU A 330 -17.27 29.12 34.69
C GLU A 330 -18.08 28.85 33.42
N LEU A 331 -18.36 27.59 33.12
CA LEU A 331 -19.28 27.21 32.05
C LEU A 331 -20.71 27.27 32.58
N ASN A 332 -21.59 27.99 31.90
CA ASN A 332 -23.02 27.96 32.19
C ASN A 332 -23.68 26.69 31.63
N GLU A 333 -25.00 26.54 31.84
CA GLU A 333 -25.77 25.38 31.37
C GLU A 333 -25.75 25.18 29.84
N GLU A 334 -25.46 26.23 29.07
CA GLU A 334 -25.30 26.15 27.61
C GLU A 334 -23.86 25.86 27.16
N GLY A 335 -22.94 25.60 28.10
CA GLY A 335 -21.52 25.39 27.83
C GLY A 335 -20.77 26.66 27.42
N LYS A 336 -21.32 27.85 27.70
CA LYS A 336 -20.67 29.13 27.45
C LYS A 336 -19.92 29.60 28.69
N ARG A 337 -18.68 30.04 28.50
CA ARG A 337 -17.85 30.62 29.55
C ARG A 337 -18.37 32.01 29.97
N VAL A 338 -18.69 32.17 31.24
CA VAL A 338 -19.23 33.40 31.87
C VAL A 338 -18.42 33.75 33.12
N LEU A 339 -18.37 35.03 33.49
CA LEU A 339 -17.62 35.47 34.67
C LEU A 339 -18.19 34.88 35.96
N LEU A 340 -17.31 34.40 36.83
CA LEU A 340 -17.68 33.97 38.17
C LEU A 340 -18.28 35.14 38.98
N PRO A 341 -19.13 34.85 39.97
CA PRO A 341 -19.60 35.85 40.92
C PRO A 341 -18.45 36.60 41.61
N ALA A 342 -18.65 37.87 41.93
CA ALA A 342 -17.59 38.74 42.46
C ALA A 342 -16.86 38.16 43.68
N GLN A 343 -17.59 37.53 44.60
CA GLN A 343 -17.01 36.89 45.79
C GLN A 343 -16.09 35.71 45.42
N GLN A 344 -16.51 34.87 44.46
CA GLN A 344 -15.71 33.73 44.01
C GLN A 344 -14.49 34.20 43.23
N ARG A 345 -14.62 35.25 42.41
CA ARG A 345 -13.48 35.89 41.72
C ARG A 345 -12.46 36.46 42.70
N ASN A 346 -12.91 37.10 43.79
CA ASN A 346 -11.99 37.59 44.82
C ASN A 346 -11.25 36.43 45.50
N SER A 347 -11.94 35.34 45.83
CA SER A 347 -11.31 34.15 46.40
C SER A 347 -10.31 33.49 45.44
N ALA A 348 -10.64 33.43 44.15
CA ALA A 348 -9.76 32.94 43.09
C ALA A 348 -8.52 33.83 42.92
N LEU A 349 -8.70 35.15 42.98
CA LEU A 349 -7.61 36.12 42.95
C LEU A 349 -6.70 35.99 44.18
N ASP A 350 -7.26 35.80 45.37
CA ASP A 350 -6.48 35.56 46.60
C ASP A 350 -5.69 34.24 46.50
N LYS A 351 -6.32 33.18 45.95
CA LYS A 351 -5.67 31.88 45.71
C LYS A 351 -4.46 32.04 44.78
N ILE A 352 -4.62 32.61 43.59
CA ILE A 352 -3.53 32.75 42.62
C ILE A 352 -2.42 33.68 43.14
N ASN A 353 -2.74 34.75 43.88
CA ASN A 353 -1.73 35.58 44.53
C ASN A 353 -0.92 34.80 45.58
N GLY A 354 -1.58 33.96 46.39
CA GLY A 354 -0.88 33.08 47.33
C GLY A 354 0.04 32.07 46.64
N LEU A 355 -0.37 31.52 45.49
CA LEU A 355 0.46 30.63 44.69
C LEU A 355 1.66 31.37 44.08
N LEU A 356 1.49 32.62 43.63
CA LEU A 356 2.59 33.44 43.11
C LEU A 356 3.66 33.71 44.18
N GLU A 357 3.26 34.02 45.41
CA GLU A 357 4.20 34.24 46.52
C GLU A 357 4.96 32.96 46.90
N ARG A 358 4.27 31.81 46.89
CA ARG A 358 4.89 30.48 47.12
C ARG A 358 5.91 30.13 46.03
N ALA A 359 5.53 30.33 44.77
CA ALA A 359 6.42 30.12 43.63
C ALA A 359 7.69 31.00 43.74
N ARG A 360 7.52 32.31 44.05
CA ARG A 360 8.64 33.24 44.25
C ARG A 360 9.50 32.94 45.47
N SER A 361 8.95 32.23 46.46
CA SER A 361 9.68 31.77 47.64
C SER A 361 10.55 30.53 47.37
N GLY A 362 10.54 30.00 46.15
CA GLY A 362 11.36 28.87 45.72
C GLY A 362 10.72 27.50 45.91
N GLU A 363 9.39 27.43 46.08
CA GLU A 363 8.68 26.15 45.99
C GLU A 363 8.76 25.59 44.57
N ASP A 364 8.83 24.26 44.43
CA ASP A 364 8.89 23.60 43.13
C ASP A 364 7.65 23.94 42.29
N PHE A 365 7.86 24.65 41.19
CA PHE A 365 6.75 25.20 40.39
C PHE A 365 5.90 24.09 39.76
N TYR A 366 6.52 23.00 39.33
CA TYR A 366 5.80 21.88 38.71
C TYR A 366 4.82 21.25 39.71
N THR A 367 5.28 20.91 40.91
CA THR A 367 4.43 20.37 41.99
C THR A 367 3.31 21.35 42.35
N LEU A 368 3.64 22.64 42.42
CA LEU A 368 2.66 23.69 42.72
C LEU A 368 1.59 23.78 41.61
N ALA A 369 1.99 23.70 40.35
CA ALA A 369 1.09 23.71 39.20
C ALA A 369 0.22 22.45 39.16
N GLU A 370 0.81 21.26 39.28
CA GLU A 370 0.11 19.98 39.28
C GLU A 370 -0.98 19.92 40.37
N THR A 371 -0.68 20.45 41.56
CA THR A 371 -1.61 20.40 42.69
C THR A 371 -2.71 21.47 42.63
N ASN A 372 -2.47 22.62 42.00
CA ASN A 372 -3.32 23.80 42.17
C ASN A 372 -3.90 24.38 40.87
N SER A 373 -3.35 24.04 39.71
CA SER A 373 -3.84 24.49 38.41
C SER A 373 -5.21 23.88 38.14
N GLU A 374 -6.10 24.69 37.59
CA GLU A 374 -7.45 24.29 37.18
C GLU A 374 -7.48 23.92 35.69
N HIS A 375 -6.32 23.94 35.02
CA HIS A 375 -6.13 23.42 33.66
C HIS A 375 -5.44 22.05 33.69
N GLU A 376 -5.83 21.16 32.79
CA GLU A 376 -5.29 19.79 32.71
C GLU A 376 -3.84 19.78 32.23
N VAL A 377 -3.52 20.58 31.22
CA VAL A 377 -2.17 20.74 30.69
C VAL A 377 -1.49 21.88 31.44
N ILE A 378 -0.35 21.62 32.08
CA ILE A 378 0.40 22.60 32.87
C ILE A 378 1.74 22.97 32.24
N GLU A 379 2.22 22.24 31.23
CA GLU A 379 3.47 22.50 30.53
C GLU A 379 3.23 22.57 29.02
N TYR A 380 3.82 23.58 28.39
CA TYR A 380 3.73 23.79 26.95
C TYR A 380 5.11 24.03 26.36
N THR A 381 5.33 23.51 25.16
CA THR A 381 6.46 23.89 24.30
C THR A 381 5.91 24.44 22.99
N PHE A 382 6.27 25.69 22.65
CA PHE A 382 5.73 26.36 21.45
C PHE A 382 6.67 27.42 20.89
N GLY A 383 6.48 27.74 19.60
CA GLY A 383 7.12 28.84 18.89
C GLY A 383 6.27 30.13 18.89
N ARG A 384 6.81 31.20 18.29
CA ARG A 384 6.08 32.46 18.15
C ARG A 384 4.86 32.28 17.24
N GLY A 385 3.71 32.78 17.67
CA GLY A 385 2.42 32.61 16.99
C GLY A 385 1.79 31.22 17.17
N GLU A 386 2.41 30.35 17.97
CA GLU A 386 1.99 28.97 18.21
C GLU A 386 1.67 28.72 19.70
N GLY A 387 1.54 29.79 20.49
CA GLY A 387 1.10 29.67 21.87
C GLY A 387 -0.28 29.00 22.00
N PRO A 388 -0.65 28.52 23.21
CA PRO A 388 -1.95 27.90 23.43
C PRO A 388 -3.09 28.85 23.02
N GLU A 389 -3.82 28.50 21.96
CA GLU A 389 -4.86 29.36 21.38
C GLU A 389 -5.95 29.75 22.39
N GLU A 390 -6.16 28.90 23.39
CA GLU A 390 -7.09 29.11 24.50
C GLU A 390 -6.68 30.27 25.43
N PHE A 391 -5.39 30.60 25.55
CA PHE A 391 -4.93 31.55 26.57
C PHE A 391 -4.61 32.95 26.04
N SER A 392 -5.04 33.26 24.82
CA SER A 392 -4.82 34.53 24.13
C SER A 392 -3.34 34.88 23.90
N ASP A 393 -3.09 35.84 23.00
CA ASP A 393 -1.75 36.35 22.69
C ASP A 393 -1.00 36.90 23.93
N THR A 394 -1.72 37.31 24.98
CA THR A 394 -1.09 37.82 26.22
C THR A 394 -0.30 36.74 26.98
N PHE A 395 -0.74 35.48 26.93
CA PHE A 395 -0.03 34.37 27.55
C PHE A 395 1.29 34.11 26.82
N GLU A 396 1.23 34.03 25.49
CA GLU A 396 2.41 33.87 24.63
C GLU A 396 3.41 35.02 24.85
N GLN A 397 2.95 36.27 24.80
CA GLN A 397 3.81 37.44 24.99
C GLN A 397 4.48 37.43 26.36
N ALA A 398 3.75 37.05 27.41
CA ALA A 398 4.31 36.93 28.74
C ALA A 398 5.38 35.83 28.81
N ALA A 399 5.12 34.66 28.23
CA ALA A 399 6.06 33.56 28.16
C ALA A 399 7.38 33.96 27.46
N PHE A 400 7.30 34.55 26.25
CA PHE A 400 8.49 34.95 25.48
C PHE A 400 9.26 36.15 26.06
N ASN A 401 8.72 36.83 27.07
CA ASN A 401 9.42 37.87 27.81
C ASN A 401 10.25 37.33 28.98
N LEU A 402 10.04 36.07 29.38
CA LEU A 402 10.77 35.43 30.47
C LEU A 402 12.10 34.85 30.02
N LYS A 403 13.05 34.77 30.96
CA LYS A 403 14.28 33.97 30.87
C LYS A 403 14.14 32.65 31.61
N THR A 404 14.97 31.68 31.22
CA THR A 404 15.07 30.38 31.89
C THR A 404 15.16 30.56 33.42
N GLY A 405 14.22 29.94 34.14
CA GLY A 405 14.09 30.01 35.59
C GLY A 405 13.25 31.18 36.13
N GLU A 406 12.76 32.09 35.27
CA GLU A 406 11.95 33.23 35.71
C GLU A 406 10.46 32.87 35.87
N ILE A 407 9.82 33.55 36.81
CA ILE A 407 8.37 33.48 37.07
C ILE A 407 7.74 34.81 36.67
N SER A 408 6.64 34.77 35.92
CA SER A 408 5.91 35.96 35.48
C SER A 408 5.24 36.72 36.62
N GLY A 409 4.74 37.92 36.31
CA GLY A 409 3.64 38.50 37.07
C GLY A 409 2.32 37.76 36.85
N LEU A 410 1.24 38.26 37.43
CA LEU A 410 -0.09 37.74 37.20
C LEU A 410 -0.56 38.13 35.78
N ILE A 411 -0.77 37.14 34.92
CA ILE A 411 -1.25 37.34 33.55
C ILE A 411 -2.77 37.12 33.54
N THR A 412 -3.51 38.02 32.89
CA THR A 412 -4.98 37.93 32.82
C THR A 412 -5.39 37.54 31.40
N THR A 413 -6.21 36.49 31.29
CA THR A 413 -6.78 36.00 30.03
C THR A 413 -8.30 35.98 30.14
N ASP A 414 -9.00 35.69 29.05
CA ASP A 414 -10.46 35.53 29.05
C ASP A 414 -10.96 34.37 29.94
N TYR A 415 -10.05 33.49 30.36
CA TYR A 415 -10.35 32.32 31.18
C TYR A 415 -10.16 32.63 32.67
N GLY A 416 -9.10 33.35 33.01
CA GLY A 416 -8.67 33.50 34.39
C GLY A 416 -7.32 34.17 34.52
N TRP A 417 -6.64 33.84 35.61
CA TRP A 417 -5.31 34.33 35.89
C TRP A 417 -4.29 33.22 35.75
N HIS A 418 -3.17 33.56 35.11
CA HIS A 418 -2.06 32.67 34.90
C HIS A 418 -0.82 33.16 35.65
N ILE A 419 -0.04 32.21 36.18
CA ILE A 419 1.36 32.40 36.54
C ILE A 419 2.16 31.50 35.60
N ILE A 420 3.19 32.04 34.97
CA ILE A 420 4.04 31.30 34.03
C ILE A 420 5.43 31.16 34.66
N TYR A 421 5.99 29.97 34.59
CA TYR A 421 7.40 29.69 34.88
C TYR A 421 8.10 29.28 33.59
N CYS A 422 9.21 29.93 33.27
CA CYS A 422 9.99 29.60 32.09
C CYS A 422 10.95 28.45 32.42
N VAL A 423 10.61 27.24 31.98
CA VAL A 423 11.49 26.05 32.14
C VAL A 423 12.75 26.22 31.30
N THR A 424 12.61 26.66 30.04
CA THR A 424 13.71 27.07 29.18
C THR A 424 13.25 28.07 28.14
N ASP A 425 13.96 29.19 27.99
CA ASP A 425 13.72 30.19 26.93
C ASP A 425 14.25 29.76 25.55
N PHE A 426 14.93 28.61 25.49
CA PHE A 426 15.39 27.99 24.26
C PHE A 426 15.43 26.46 24.40
N ASN A 427 14.35 25.79 24.01
CA ASN A 427 14.30 24.33 23.90
C ASN A 427 15.01 23.90 22.61
N LYS A 428 16.28 23.49 22.74
CA LYS A 428 17.14 23.12 21.61
C LYS A 428 16.56 21.98 20.76
N ASP A 429 16.08 20.91 21.40
CA ASP A 429 15.61 19.72 20.68
C ASP A 429 14.30 20.01 19.94
N ALA A 430 13.37 20.73 20.57
CA ALA A 430 12.14 21.16 19.91
C ALA A 430 12.44 22.15 18.76
N THR A 431 13.39 23.07 18.95
CA THR A 431 13.83 24.01 17.91
C THR A 431 14.43 23.27 16.72
N ILE A 432 15.28 22.26 16.95
CA ILE A 432 15.86 21.43 15.88
C ILE A 432 14.76 20.74 15.08
N ARG A 433 13.79 20.10 15.75
CA ARG A 433 12.66 19.44 15.06
C ARG A 433 11.87 20.39 14.18
N VAL A 434 11.63 21.62 14.64
CA VAL A 434 10.93 22.64 13.84
C VAL A 434 11.76 23.09 12.65
N LYS A 435 13.08 23.25 12.80
CA LYS A 435 13.97 23.54 11.67
C LYS A 435 13.96 22.43 10.63
N GLU A 436 14.06 21.18 11.07
CA GLU A 436 13.97 20.01 10.18
C GLU A 436 12.64 19.98 9.43
N ALA A 437 11.52 20.23 10.11
CA ALA A 437 10.20 20.31 9.49
C ALA A 437 10.09 21.45 8.45
N ILE A 438 10.63 22.64 8.74
CA ILE A 438 10.66 23.76 7.80
C ILE A 438 11.50 23.42 6.56
N ILE A 439 12.65 22.76 6.75
CA ILE A 439 13.49 22.34 5.63
C ILE A 439 12.73 21.32 4.77
N GLU A 440 12.09 20.34 5.39
CA GLU A 440 11.32 19.32 4.67
C GLU A 440 10.11 19.90 3.93
N GLU A 441 9.43 20.90 4.51
CA GLU A 441 8.38 21.65 3.84
C GLU A 441 8.91 22.35 2.58
N ARG A 442 10.06 23.03 2.66
CA ARG A 442 10.70 23.67 1.49
C ARG A 442 11.09 22.64 0.41
N ARG A 443 11.56 21.46 0.79
CA ARG A 443 11.87 20.36 -0.15
C ARG A 443 10.61 19.90 -0.87
N THR A 444 9.54 19.69 -0.11
CA THR A 444 8.23 19.29 -0.63
C THR A 444 7.67 20.34 -1.59
N GLU A 445 7.71 21.62 -1.24
CA GLU A 445 7.27 22.73 -2.09
C GLU A 445 8.07 22.79 -3.40
N LEU A 446 9.40 22.75 -3.31
CA LEU A 446 10.28 22.76 -4.48
C LEU A 446 10.00 21.57 -5.41
N PHE A 447 9.81 20.38 -4.86
CA PHE A 447 9.48 19.21 -5.65
C PHE A 447 8.09 19.32 -6.29
N ALA A 448 7.11 19.87 -5.58
CA ALA A 448 5.77 20.12 -6.12
C ALA A 448 5.82 21.08 -7.32
N GLU A 449 6.69 22.10 -7.30
CA GLU A 449 6.92 22.97 -8.46
C GLU A 449 7.49 22.20 -9.66
N TYR A 450 8.50 21.35 -9.44
CA TYR A 450 9.05 20.50 -10.49
C TYR A 450 8.00 19.55 -11.06
N TYR A 451 7.28 18.83 -10.20
CA TYR A 451 6.25 17.90 -10.59
C TYR A 451 5.11 18.58 -11.35
N SER A 452 4.62 19.73 -10.88
CA SER A 452 3.55 20.47 -11.55
C SER A 452 3.95 20.87 -12.97
N ARG A 453 5.20 21.30 -13.18
CA ARG A 453 5.73 21.59 -14.51
C ARG A 453 5.79 20.34 -15.38
N TRP A 454 6.34 19.24 -14.87
CA TRP A 454 6.43 17.99 -15.64
C TRP A 454 5.07 17.44 -16.00
N PHE A 455 4.14 17.38 -15.03
CA PHE A 455 2.80 16.86 -15.23
C PHE A 455 2.04 17.61 -16.33
N SER A 456 2.29 18.91 -16.51
CA SER A 456 1.69 19.70 -17.59
C SER A 456 2.09 19.27 -19.00
N GLU A 457 3.12 18.43 -19.14
CA GLU A 457 3.60 17.87 -20.41
C GLU A 457 2.91 16.53 -20.76
N TYR A 458 2.10 15.95 -19.86
CA TYR A 458 1.46 14.65 -20.06
C TYR A 458 -0.04 14.78 -20.26
N ASP A 459 -0.55 14.10 -21.27
CA ASP A 459 -1.98 13.82 -21.42
C ASP A 459 -2.32 12.55 -20.61
N VAL A 460 -3.29 12.67 -19.70
CA VAL A 460 -3.78 11.55 -18.88
C VAL A 460 -5.16 11.13 -19.34
N VAL A 461 -5.30 9.87 -19.74
CA VAL A 461 -6.57 9.25 -20.11
C VAL A 461 -6.86 8.10 -19.16
N ILE A 462 -7.99 8.15 -18.47
CA ILE A 462 -8.41 7.11 -17.53
C ILE A 462 -9.57 6.34 -18.15
N ASN A 463 -9.51 5.01 -18.08
CA ASN A 463 -10.63 4.13 -18.37
C ASN A 463 -11.57 4.12 -17.15
N SER A 464 -12.43 5.12 -17.06
CA SER A 464 -13.35 5.30 -15.93
C SER A 464 -14.25 4.08 -15.72
N ASP A 465 -14.73 3.43 -16.77
CA ASP A 465 -15.58 2.24 -16.63
C ASP A 465 -14.85 1.09 -15.91
N ALA A 466 -13.59 0.83 -16.29
CA ALA A 466 -12.78 -0.19 -15.63
C ALA A 466 -12.35 0.22 -14.22
N TRP A 467 -12.07 1.51 -14.01
CA TRP A 467 -11.66 2.04 -12.72
C TRP A 467 -12.81 2.04 -11.70
N ASP A 468 -13.99 2.51 -12.11
CA ASP A 468 -15.18 2.63 -11.27
C ASP A 468 -15.73 1.26 -10.90
N ALA A 469 -15.54 0.24 -11.75
CA ALA A 469 -15.90 -1.14 -11.47
C ALA A 469 -15.12 -1.79 -10.31
N ILE A 470 -13.99 -1.22 -9.89
CA ILE A 470 -13.21 -1.74 -8.76
C ILE A 470 -13.91 -1.40 -7.44
N SER A 471 -14.15 -2.42 -6.62
CA SER A 471 -14.72 -2.31 -5.28
C SER A 471 -13.70 -2.75 -4.23
N LEU A 472 -13.56 -1.96 -3.16
CA LEU A 472 -12.75 -2.32 -1.99
C LEU A 472 -13.57 -3.01 -0.89
N GLY A 473 -14.90 -3.04 -1.00
CA GLY A 473 -15.78 -3.63 0.01
C GLY A 473 -15.95 -5.15 -0.07
N ASP A 474 -15.48 -5.78 -1.15
CA ASP A 474 -15.72 -7.19 -1.49
C ASP A 474 -14.60 -8.17 -1.12
#